data_AF-A0A4W5PHQ6-F1
#
_entry.id   AF-A0A4W5PHQ6-F1
#
_cell.length_a   1.000
_cell.length_b   1.000
_cell.length_c   1.000
_cell.angle_alpha   90.00
_cell.angle_beta   90.00
_cell.angle_gamma   90.00
#
_symmetry.space_group_name_H-M   'P 1'
#
loop_
_entity.id
_entity.type
_entity.pdbx_description
1 polymer ?
#
loop_
_entity_poly.entity_id
_entity_poly.type
_entity_poly.pdbx_seq_one_letter_code
_entity_poly.pdbx_strand_id
1 'polypeptide(L)'
;AFPSSTPSLHLETPRFRTVMTQTEVTATCVVHSAYDAKVTWLLDGKVPTSKTPVNQASSTTESISSNLTLSSSQWKTLNTITCRAEHRCFNPTHKSSNVKG
;
A
#
# COMPACT_ATOMS: atom_id res chain seq x y z
N ALA A 1 13.41 -2.27 26.45
CA ALA A 1 12.82 -2.82 25.22
C ALA A 1 11.49 -2.10 24.99
N PHE A 2 11.33 -1.38 23.89
CA PHE A 2 10.02 -0.81 23.55
C PHE A 2 9.06 -1.97 23.28
N PRO A 3 7.82 -1.96 23.80
CA PRO A 3 6.85 -2.99 23.43
C PRO A 3 6.76 -2.98 21.91
N SER A 4 7.10 -4.13 21.32
CA SER A 4 7.18 -4.36 19.89
C SER A 4 5.77 -4.41 19.31
N SER A 5 5.12 -3.25 19.25
CA SER A 5 3.85 -3.08 18.54
C SER A 5 4.17 -3.07 17.05
N THR A 6 4.57 -4.22 16.51
CA THR A 6 4.79 -4.40 15.08
C THR A 6 3.48 -4.04 14.38
N PRO A 7 3.49 -3.05 13.47
CA PRO A 7 2.27 -2.63 12.80
C PRO A 7 1.72 -3.79 11.97
N SER A 8 0.40 -4.00 12.02
CA SER A 8 -0.24 -4.99 11.16
C SER A 8 -0.59 -4.34 9.82
N LEU A 9 -0.04 -4.86 8.73
CA LEU A 9 -0.31 -4.37 7.37
C LEU A 9 -1.25 -5.33 6.65
N HIS A 10 -2.39 -4.80 6.21
CA HIS A 10 -3.31 -5.47 5.31
C HIS A 10 -3.22 -4.83 3.93
N LEU A 11 -2.95 -5.63 2.90
CA LEU A 11 -2.80 -5.15 1.53
C LEU A 11 -3.89 -5.79 0.66
N GLU A 12 -4.78 -4.95 0.16
CA GLU A 12 -5.87 -5.31 -0.73
C GLU A 12 -5.56 -4.87 -2.16
N THR A 13 -5.56 -5.83 -3.07
CA THR A 13 -5.38 -5.61 -4.49
C THR A 13 -6.74 -5.54 -5.19
N PRO A 14 -6.91 -4.70 -6.22
CA PRO A 14 -8.08 -4.71 -7.09
C PRO A 14 -8.30 -6.11 -7.68
N ARG A 15 -9.57 -6.49 -7.81
CA ARG A 15 -9.95 -7.77 -8.39
C ARG A 15 -9.59 -7.80 -9.88
N PHE A 16 -9.27 -8.99 -10.39
CA PHE A 16 -8.94 -9.18 -11.80
C PHE A 16 -10.01 -8.61 -12.76
N ARG A 17 -11.30 -8.82 -12.44
CA ARG A 17 -12.41 -8.25 -13.23
C ARG A 17 -12.31 -6.73 -13.34
N THR A 18 -12.04 -6.05 -12.22
CA THR A 18 -11.86 -4.59 -12.17
C THR A 18 -10.70 -4.15 -13.06
N VAL A 19 -9.57 -4.85 -12.99
CA VAL A 19 -8.38 -4.58 -13.82
C VAL A 19 -8.67 -4.75 -15.32
N MET A 20 -9.58 -5.65 -15.68
CA MET A 20 -9.97 -5.86 -17.08
C MET A 20 -11.02 -4.89 -17.59
N THR A 21 -11.95 -4.44 -16.74
CA THR A 21 -13.08 -3.59 -17.16
C THR A 21 -12.87 -2.10 -16.94
N GLN A 22 -12.04 -1.71 -15.97
CA GLN A 22 -11.81 -0.31 -15.63
C GLN A 22 -10.53 0.24 -16.26
N THR A 23 -10.51 1.54 -16.49
CA THR A 23 -9.34 2.30 -16.97
C THR A 23 -8.33 2.55 -15.85
N GLU A 24 -8.83 2.68 -14.62
CA GLU A 24 -8.05 2.90 -13.42
C GLU A 24 -8.43 1.86 -12.37
N VAL A 25 -7.47 1.51 -11.52
CA VAL A 25 -7.64 0.55 -10.45
C VAL A 25 -7.00 1.09 -9.19
N THR A 26 -7.60 0.78 -8.05
CA THR A 26 -7.11 1.23 -6.75
C THR A 26 -6.70 0.02 -5.92
N ALA A 27 -5.50 0.07 -5.36
CA ALA A 27 -5.04 -0.82 -4.31
C ALA A 27 -5.12 -0.11 -2.97
N THR A 28 -5.47 -0.84 -1.92
CA THR A 28 -5.65 -0.29 -0.58
C THR A 28 -4.69 -0.97 0.37
N CYS A 29 -3.96 -0.20 1.15
CA CYS A 29 -3.11 -0.69 2.23
C CYS A 29 -3.60 -0.11 3.55
N VAL A 30 -3.97 -0.97 4.48
CA VAL A 30 -4.39 -0.59 5.82
C VAL A 30 -3.29 -0.98 6.79
N VAL A 31 -2.78 0.02 7.51
CA VAL A 31 -1.74 -0.13 8.53
C VAL A 31 -2.38 0.11 9.88
N HIS A 32 -2.47 -0.95 10.68
CA HIS A 32 -2.89 -0.86 12.07
C HIS A 32 -1.65 -0.63 12.93
N SER A 33 -1.51 0.59 13.44
CA SER A 33 -0.38 1.01 14.26
C SER A 33 -0.82 2.07 15.25
N ALA A 34 -0.39 1.96 16.51
CA ALA A 34 -0.65 2.94 17.56
C ALA A 34 0.00 4.34 17.32
N TYR A 35 0.68 4.50 16.19
CA TYR A 35 1.38 5.71 15.77
C TYR A 35 1.05 6.04 14.32
N ASP A 36 1.15 7.31 13.95
CA ASP A 36 0.99 7.77 12.56
C ASP A 36 2.26 7.42 11.75
N ALA A 37 2.27 6.21 11.21
CA ALA A 37 3.32 5.67 10.38
C ALA A 37 3.27 6.22 8.96
N LYS A 38 4.45 6.53 8.41
CA LYS A 38 4.57 6.90 7.01
C LYS A 38 4.39 5.67 6.13
N VAL A 39 3.37 5.69 5.27
CA VAL A 39 3.15 4.63 4.29
C VAL A 39 3.81 5.00 2.97
N THR A 40 4.54 4.05 2.37
CA THR A 40 5.21 4.19 1.08
C THR A 40 4.85 3.01 0.20
N TRP A 41 4.55 3.28 -1.06
CA TRP A 41 4.28 2.24 -2.05
C TRP A 41 5.54 1.94 -2.86
N LEU A 42 5.72 0.67 -3.23
CA LEU A 42 6.75 0.21 -4.13
C LEU A 42 6.10 -0.67 -5.19
N LEU A 43 6.34 -0.33 -6.45
CA LEU A 43 5.87 -1.01 -7.64
C LEU A 43 7.06 -1.76 -8.25
N ASP A 44 7.03 -3.10 -8.23
CA ASP A 44 8.18 -3.94 -8.62
C ASP A 44 9.49 -3.54 -7.91
N GLY A 45 9.38 -3.18 -6.62
CA GLY A 45 10.51 -2.72 -5.80
C GLY A 45 10.95 -1.26 -6.06
N LYS A 46 10.27 -0.52 -6.95
CA LYS A 46 10.58 0.88 -7.27
C LYS A 46 9.52 1.81 -6.71
N VAL A 47 9.94 2.98 -6.22
CA VAL A 47 8.99 4.00 -5.76
C VAL A 47 8.19 4.51 -6.97
N PRO A 48 6.84 4.57 -6.89
CA PRO A 48 6.03 5.11 -7.96
C PRO A 48 6.40 6.57 -8.24
N THR A 49 6.37 6.96 -9.51
CA THR A 49 6.63 8.34 -9.94
C THR A 49 5.64 9.30 -9.26
N SER A 50 6.03 10.55 -8.97
CA SER A 50 5.16 11.55 -8.31
C SER A 50 3.82 11.83 -9.01
N LYS A 51 3.62 11.34 -10.23
CA LYS A 51 2.35 11.42 -10.98
C LYS A 51 1.32 10.35 -10.56
N THR A 52 1.72 9.38 -9.74
CA THR A 52 0.82 8.33 -9.27
C THR A 52 -0.04 8.88 -8.11
N PRO A 53 -1.37 8.90 -8.23
CA PRO A 53 -2.24 9.34 -7.15
C PRO A 53 -2.12 8.39 -5.96
N VAL A 54 -1.51 8.88 -4.89
CA VAL A 54 -1.48 8.22 -3.57
C VAL A 54 -2.32 9.04 -2.63
N ASN A 55 -3.45 8.49 -2.21
CA ASN A 55 -4.27 9.09 -1.16
C ASN A 55 -3.94 8.38 0.16
N GLN A 56 -3.57 9.14 1.20
CA GLN A 56 -3.34 8.61 2.54
C GLN A 56 -4.29 9.30 3.50
N ALA A 57 -5.08 8.50 4.20
CA ALA A 57 -6.04 8.94 5.20
C ALA A 57 -5.78 8.18 6.50
N SER A 58 -5.41 8.92 7.55
CA SER A 58 -5.36 8.44 8.93
C SER A 58 -6.79 8.50 9.50
N SER A 59 -7.49 7.38 9.55
CA SER A 59 -8.93 7.36 9.84
C SER A 59 -9.27 7.33 11.33
N THR A 60 -8.35 6.93 12.20
CA THR A 60 -8.45 7.06 13.67
C THR A 60 -7.05 6.86 14.25
N THR A 61 -6.81 7.21 15.51
CA THR A 61 -5.50 7.22 16.22
C THR A 61 -4.65 5.95 16.13
N GLU A 62 -5.16 4.86 15.55
CA GLU A 62 -4.46 3.58 15.43
C GLU A 62 -4.57 2.92 14.04
N SER A 63 -5.08 3.61 13.01
CA SER A 63 -5.26 3.03 11.67
C SER A 63 -5.07 4.04 10.54
N ILE A 64 -4.20 3.65 9.60
CA ILE A 64 -3.79 4.46 8.45
C ILE A 64 -4.16 3.70 7.21
N SER A 65 -4.99 4.31 6.36
CA SER A 65 -5.38 3.75 5.07
C SER A 65 -4.65 4.50 3.97
N SER A 66 -4.00 3.77 3.07
CA SER A 66 -3.40 4.33 1.87
C SER A 66 -4.03 3.70 0.64
N ASN A 67 -4.53 4.52 -0.27
CA ASN A 67 -5.08 4.12 -1.54
C ASN A 67 -4.13 4.54 -2.66
N LEU A 68 -3.68 3.56 -3.43
CA LEU A 68 -2.84 3.75 -4.61
C LEU A 68 -3.68 3.55 -5.86
N THR A 69 -3.95 4.62 -6.59
CA THR A 69 -4.67 4.53 -7.88
C THR A 69 -3.66 4.45 -9.02
N LEU A 70 -3.84 3.49 -9.90
CA LEU A 70 -3.01 3.26 -11.08
C LEU A 70 -3.89 3.05 -12.30
N SER A 71 -3.36 3.33 -13.49
CA SER A 71 -4.02 2.90 -14.71
C SER A 71 -4.01 1.37 -14.81
N SER A 72 -5.06 0.78 -15.38
CA SER A 72 -5.13 -0.67 -15.60
C SER A 72 -4.01 -1.18 -16.50
N SER A 73 -3.52 -0.34 -17.43
CA SER A 73 -2.36 -0.64 -18.26
C SER A 73 -1.08 -0.77 -17.43
N GLN A 74 -0.82 0.20 -16.53
CA GLN A 74 0.32 0.10 -15.61
C GLN A 74 0.16 -1.12 -14.69
N TRP A 75 -1.03 -1.34 -14.14
CA TRP A 75 -1.30 -2.48 -13.27
C TRP A 75 -0.97 -3.82 -13.92
N LYS A 76 -1.40 -4.02 -15.18
CA LYS A 76 -1.12 -5.24 -15.95
C LYS A 76 0.37 -5.46 -16.22
N THR A 77 1.18 -4.39 -16.23
CA THR A 77 2.63 -4.50 -16.37
C THR A 77 3.36 -4.78 -15.07
N LEU A 78 2.71 -4.56 -13.92
CA LEU A 78 3.29 -4.81 -12.61
C LEU A 78 3.32 -6.30 -12.29
N ASN A 79 4.38 -6.73 -11.62
CA ASN A 79 4.50 -8.09 -11.13
C ASN A 79 4.08 -8.16 -9.65
N THR A 80 4.60 -7.24 -8.86
CA THR A 80 4.41 -7.19 -7.41
C THR A 80 4.22 -5.76 -6.96
N ILE A 81 3.29 -5.55 -6.03
CA ILE A 81 3.17 -4.29 -5.30
C ILE A 81 3.57 -4.53 -3.86
N THR A 82 4.19 -3.53 -3.25
CA THR A 82 4.56 -3.57 -1.84
C THR A 82 4.13 -2.29 -1.16
N CYS A 83 3.43 -2.44 -0.05
CA CYS A 83 3.13 -1.36 0.88
C CYS A 83 4.12 -1.44 2.04
N ARG A 84 4.77 -0.33 2.38
CA ARG A 84 5.77 -0.24 3.44
C ARG A 84 5.38 0.84 4.44
N ALA A 85 5.32 0.50 5.72
CA ALA A 85 5.03 1.39 6.82
C ALA A 85 6.30 1.64 7.64
N GLU A 86 6.61 2.92 7.89
CA GLU A 86 7.80 3.34 8.63
C GLU A 86 7.44 4.33 9.73
N HIS A 87 7.98 4.11 10.94
CA HIS A 87 7.83 5.03 12.05
C HIS A 87 9.06 4.96 12.96
N ARG A 88 9.27 5.97 13.80
CA ARG A 88 10.42 6.03 14.72
C ARG A 88 10.31 5.05 15.89
N CYS A 89 9.08 4.67 16.25
CA CYS A 89 8.79 3.83 17.42
C CYS A 89 8.76 2.32 17.11
N PHE A 90 8.91 1.90 15.85
CA PHE A 90 8.91 0.49 15.47
C PHE A 90 9.79 0.24 14.24
N ASN A 91 10.16 -1.02 14.00
CA ASN A 91 10.94 -1.40 12.82
C ASN A 91 10.10 -1.30 11.53
N PRO A 92 10.67 -0.82 10.41
CA PRO A 92 9.95 -0.76 9.13
C PRO A 92 9.32 -2.11 8.75
N THR A 93 8.01 -2.10 8.52
CA THR A 93 7.27 -3.30 8.10
C THR A 93 6.76 -3.11 6.68
N HIS A 94 6.75 -4.16 5.88
CA HIS A 94 6.19 -4.12 4.55
C HIS A 94 5.35 -5.36 4.25
N LYS A 95 4.37 -5.20 3.35
CA LYS A 95 3.54 -6.27 2.82
C LYS A 95 3.57 -6.20 1.31
N SER A 96 3.93 -7.30 0.67
CA SER A 96 3.91 -7.46 -0.78
C SER A 96 2.78 -8.39 -1.22
N SER A 97 2.19 -8.08 -2.38
CA SER A 97 1.22 -8.93 -3.07
C SER A 97 1.60 -9.05 -4.53
N ASN A 98 1.53 -10.27 -5.06
CA ASN A 98 1.69 -10.53 -6.48
C ASN A 98 0.41 -10.11 -7.21
N VAL A 99 0.56 -9.23 -8.18
CA VAL A 99 -0.55 -8.66 -8.97
C VAL A 99 -0.54 -9.15 -10.41
N LYS A 100 0.54 -9.83 -10.81
CA LYS A 100 0.62 -10.61 -12.03
C LYS A 100 -0.30 -11.83 -11.93
N GLY A 101 -1.32 -11.87 -12.76
CA GLY A 101 -2.16 -13.04 -13.02
C GLY A 101 -1.86 -13.60 -14.40
#